data_AF-A0A7J2XCE1-F1
#
_entry.id   AF-A0A7J2XCE1-F1
#
_cell.length_a   1.000
_cell.length_b   1.000
_cell.length_c   1.000
_cell.angle_alpha   90.00
_cell.angle_beta   90.00
_cell.angle_gamma   90.00
#
_symmetry.space_group_name_H-M   'P 1'
#
loop_
_entity.id
_entity.type
_entity.pdbx_description
1 polymer ?
#
loop_
_entity_poly.entity_id
_entity_poly.type
_entity_poly.pdbx_seq_one_letter_code
_entity_poly.pdbx_strand_id
1 'polypeptide(L)' 'MRIPESELRGKTVMTEGGLLIGILRNITMDQRTGELKSLLVEPSEDIDT' A
#
# COMPACT_ATOMS: atom_id res chain seq x y z
N MET A 1 -16.27 -0.31 -7.89
CA MET A 1 -16.10 -0.05 -6.44
C MET A 1 -15.07 1.07 -6.28
N ARG A 2 -15.31 2.06 -5.41
CA ARG A 2 -14.34 3.12 -5.09
C ARG A 2 -13.98 2.95 -3.61
N ILE A 3 -12.70 3.05 -3.28
CA ILE A 3 -12.19 2.89 -1.91
C ILE A 3 -11.60 4.23 -1.47
N PRO A 4 -12.02 4.80 -0.34
CA PRO A 4 -11.38 5.97 0.24
C PRO A 4 -9.93 5.68 0.66
N GLU A 5 -9.04 6.65 0.51
CA GLU A 5 -7.64 6.52 0.95
C GLU A 5 -7.54 6.11 2.43
N SER A 6 -8.41 6.66 3.27
CA SER A 6 -8.45 6.38 4.70
C SER A 6 -8.67 4.90 5.02
N GLU A 7 -9.30 4.13 4.12
CA GLU A 7 -9.50 2.69 4.31
C GLU A 7 -8.27 1.87 3.92
N LEU A 8 -7.35 2.42 3.13
CA LEU A 8 -6.13 1.75 2.68
C LEU A 8 -5.00 1.85 3.72
N ARG A 9 -4.96 2.95 4.47
CA ARG A 9 -3.93 3.19 5.48
C ARG A 9 -3.94 2.11 6.56
N GLY A 10 -2.76 1.56 6.87
CA GLY A 10 -2.57 0.52 7.87
C GLY A 10 -2.85 -0.91 7.39
N LYS A 11 -3.29 -1.11 6.14
CA LYS A 11 -3.44 -2.45 5.57
C LYS A 11 -2.06 -3.11 5.34
N THR A 12 -2.02 -4.42 5.48
CA THR A 12 -0.86 -5.25 5.15
C THR A 12 -0.65 -5.31 3.64
N VAL A 13 0.59 -5.16 3.20
CA VAL A 13 1.02 -5.40 1.82
C VAL A 13 1.71 -6.76 1.78
N MET A 14 1.34 -7.57 0.81
CA MET A 14 1.82 -8.94 0.65
C MET A 14 2.04 -9.21 -0.83
N THR A 15 3.07 -9.99 -1.14
CA THR A 15 3.24 -10.53 -2.50
C THR A 15 2.20 -11.61 -2.79
N GLU A 16 1.99 -11.94 -4.06
CA GLU A 16 1.12 -13.07 -4.43
C GLU A 16 1.60 -14.41 -3.82
N GLY A 17 2.91 -14.55 -3.57
CA GLY A 17 3.50 -15.74 -2.94
C GLY A 17 3.33 -15.81 -1.42
N GLY A 18 2.64 -14.84 -0.80
CA GLY A 18 2.39 -14.82 0.64
C GLY A 18 3.46 -14.15 1.48
N LEU A 19 4.57 -13.68 0.88
CA LEU A 19 5.58 -12.90 1.60
C LEU A 19 4.98 -11.57 2.05
N LEU A 20 5.04 -11.31 3.36
CA LEU A 20 4.64 -10.04 3.95
C LEU A 20 5.69 -8.98 3.62
N ILE A 21 5.25 -7.90 3.00
CA ILE A 21 6.11 -6.78 2.60
C ILE A 21 6.13 -5.69 3.68
N GLY A 22 5.00 -5.45 4.34
CA GLY A 22 4.91 -4.45 5.39
C GLY A 22 3.54 -3.78 5.47
N ILE A 23 3.51 -2.52 5.90
CA ILE A 23 2.28 -1.77 6.17
C ILE A 23 2.12 -0.58 5.22
N LEU A 24 0.96 -0.47 4.58
CA LEU A 24 0.63 0.65 3.70
C LEU A 24 0.44 1.94 4.52
N ARG A 25 1.36 2.91 4.38
CA ARG A 25 1.31 4.18 5.10
C ARG A 25 0.61 5.28 4.32
N ASN A 26 0.77 5.31 3.00
CA ASN A 26 0.18 6.34 2.17
C ASN A 26 0.07 5.92 0.70
N ILE A 27 -0.65 6.70 -0.10
CA ILE A 27 -0.73 6.55 -1.55
C ILE A 27 -0.46 7.88 -2.25
N THR A 28 0.03 7.82 -3.47
CA THR A 28 -0.01 8.97 -4.40
C THR A 28 -1.02 8.67 -5.49
N MET A 29 -1.89 9.63 -5.78
CA MET A 29 -2.97 9.49 -6.74
C MET A 29 -3.08 10.76 -7.59
N ASP A 30 -3.46 10.61 -8.86
CA ASP A 30 -3.91 11.74 -9.67
C ASP A 30 -5.24 12.28 -9.11
N GLN A 31 -5.25 13.51 -8.64
CA GLN A 31 -6.43 14.10 -7.99
C GLN A 31 -7.58 14.42 -8.96
N ARG A 32 -7.32 14.49 -10.28
CA ARG A 32 -8.33 14.74 -11.31
C ARG A 32 -8.98 13.45 -11.77
N THR A 33 -8.19 12.38 -11.98
CA THR A 33 -8.69 11.11 -12.52
C THR A 33 -9.00 10.06 -11.44
N GLY A 34 -8.38 10.19 -10.27
CA GLY A 34 -8.41 9.16 -9.22
C GLY A 34 -7.48 7.98 -9.50
N GLU A 35 -6.59 8.07 -10.49
CA GLU A 35 -5.66 6.99 -10.82
C GLU A 35 -4.57 6.85 -9.75
N LEU A 36 -4.45 5.66 -9.17
CA LEU A 36 -3.39 5.31 -8.22
C LEU A 36 -2.03 5.29 -8.95
N LYS A 37 -1.06 6.05 -8.45
CA LYS A 37 0.29 6.15 -9.04
C LYS A 37 1.33 5.38 -8.26
N SER A 38 1.28 5.43 -6.93
CA SER A 38 2.24 4.73 -6.07
C SER A 38 1.69 4.46 -4.69
N LEU A 39 2.32 3.49 -4.01
CA LEU A 39 2.08 3.14 -2.62
C LEU A 39 3.35 3.44 -1.81
N LEU A 40 3.19 4.03 -0.63
CA LEU A 40 4.25 4.15 0.35
C LEU A 40 4.07 3.06 1.39
N VAL A 41 5.00 2.11 1.42
CA VAL A 41 4.97 0.97 2.33
C VAL A 41 6.11 1.12 3.34
N GLU A 42 5.76 1.02 4.62
CA GLU A 42 6.75 0.82 5.67
C GLU A 42 7.14 -0.67 5.66
N PRO A 43 8.41 -1.00 5.39
CA PRO A 43 8.84 -2.38 5.26
C PRO A 43 8.70 -3.14 6.58
N SER A 44 8.37 -4.42 6.51
CA SER A 44 8.49 -5.32 7.67
C SER A 44 9.95 -5.62 7.97
N GLU A 45 10.22 -6.06 9.21
CA GLU A 45 11.56 -6.48 9.63
C GLU A 45 12.10 -7.67 8.81
N ASP A 46 11.20 -8.47 8.23
CA ASP A 46 11.52 -9.68 7.46
C ASP A 46 12.00 -9.41 6.02
N ILE A 47 11.90 -8.17 5.52
CA ILE A 47 12.22 -7.86 4.12
C ILE A 47 13.72 -7.83 3.82
N ASP A 48 14.56 -7.68 4.84
CA ASP A 48 16.01 -7.40 4.68
C ASP A 48 16.89 -8.53 5.23
N THR A 49 16.38 -9.77 5.17
CA THR A 49 17.10 -11.01 5.57
C THR A 49 17.47 -11.91 4.40
#